data_AF-A0A9P5JZQ5-F1
#
_entry.id   AF-A0A9P5JZQ5-F1
#
_cell.length_a   1.000
_cell.length_b   1.000
_cell.length_c   1.000
_cell.angle_alpha   90.00
_cell.angle_beta   90.00
_cell.angle_gamma   90.00
#
_symmetry.space_group_name_H-M   'P 1'
#
loop_
_entity.id
_entity.type
_entity.pdbx_description
1 polymer ?
#
loop_
_entity_poly.entity_id
_entity_poly.type
_entity_poly.pdbx_seq_one_letter_code
_entity_poly.pdbx_strand_id
1 'polypeptide(L)'
;MSALNSAFQRSVSRTPSQDEVDAQPNEPMPSIPLKCPICGKSFKRVQERDRHLKSYLPHSIYCPFEDCPWTGRRRFDLKTHWENKHSETGQVLGNMKYQIYDPKAFVKSILDGTSHIEASRSAYKRVQERLMELGKIDAGANVLGRQLDIEA
;
A
#
# COMPACT_ATOMS: atom_id res chain seq x y z
N MET A 1 6.15 81.69 -21.08
CA MET A 1 6.02 80.25 -20.76
C MET A 1 4.79 79.74 -21.49
N SER A 2 4.98 78.70 -22.28
CA SER A 2 4.03 77.88 -23.07
C SER A 2 2.82 77.42 -22.22
N ALA A 3 1.66 76.96 -22.69
CA ALA A 3 1.21 76.33 -23.95
C ALA A 3 -0.34 76.50 -24.00
N LEU A 4 -0.95 76.86 -25.14
CA LEU A 4 -1.63 76.00 -26.14
C LEU A 4 -2.78 75.09 -25.63
N ASN A 5 -3.97 75.36 -26.20
CA ASN A 5 -4.92 74.42 -26.83
C ASN A 5 -5.51 73.28 -25.99
N SER A 6 -6.67 72.70 -26.28
CA SER A 6 -7.85 72.95 -27.10
C SER A 6 -8.78 71.75 -26.78
N ALA A 7 -10.06 71.88 -27.09
CA ALA A 7 -11.11 70.91 -26.79
C ALA A 7 -10.83 69.46 -27.24
N PHE A 8 -11.41 68.48 -26.54
CA PHE A 8 -11.72 67.17 -27.13
C PHE A 8 -12.94 66.49 -26.48
N GLN A 9 -13.54 65.58 -27.24
CA GLN A 9 -14.95 65.20 -27.28
C GLN A 9 -15.37 64.08 -26.31
N ARG A 10 -16.70 63.98 -26.17
CA ARG A 10 -17.55 62.85 -25.71
C ARG A 10 -16.95 61.44 -25.89
N SER A 11 -17.28 60.52 -24.98
CA SER A 11 -17.80 59.18 -25.37
C SER A 11 -18.34 58.36 -24.19
N VAL A 12 -19.28 57.49 -24.54
CA VAL A 12 -20.11 56.59 -23.73
C VAL A 12 -19.33 55.31 -23.39
N SER A 13 -19.60 54.67 -22.26
CA SER A 13 -19.26 53.26 -21.98
C SER A 13 -20.36 52.64 -21.12
N ARG A 14 -21.30 51.88 -21.70
CA ARG A 14 -21.37 50.40 -21.70
C ARG A 14 -21.22 49.75 -20.31
N THR A 15 -22.33 49.29 -19.74
CA THR A 15 -22.40 48.21 -18.73
C THR A 15 -22.17 46.85 -19.42
N PRO A 16 -21.61 45.80 -18.77
CA PRO A 16 -22.47 44.92 -17.96
C PRO A 16 -21.79 44.12 -16.80
N SER A 17 -22.64 43.70 -15.86
CA SER A 17 -22.74 42.39 -15.18
C SER A 17 -21.53 41.56 -14.71
N GLN A 18 -21.71 41.09 -13.46
CA GLN A 18 -21.66 39.69 -13.01
C GLN A 18 -20.38 39.16 -12.33
N ASP A 19 -20.66 38.51 -11.20
CA ASP A 19 -19.93 37.44 -10.52
C ASP A 19 -18.84 37.81 -9.51
N GLU A 20 -19.26 38.30 -8.35
CA GLU A 20 -18.56 38.03 -7.09
C GLU A 20 -18.93 36.63 -6.60
N VAL A 21 -18.14 35.63 -7.00
CA VAL A 21 -18.07 34.33 -6.32
C VAL A 21 -16.74 34.25 -5.59
N ASP A 22 -16.77 34.51 -4.29
CA ASP A 22 -15.66 34.28 -3.39
C ASP A 22 -15.30 32.78 -3.40
N ALA A 23 -14.24 32.44 -4.13
CA ALA A 23 -13.63 31.13 -4.07
C ALA A 23 -12.80 31.02 -2.78
N GLN A 24 -13.36 30.36 -1.76
CA GLN A 24 -12.58 29.88 -0.63
C GLN A 24 -11.49 28.91 -1.13
N PRO A 25 -10.23 29.00 -0.66
CA PRO A 25 -9.21 28.02 -1.00
C PRO A 25 -9.60 26.65 -0.43
N ASN A 26 -9.79 25.65 -1.31
CA ASN A 26 -9.88 24.26 -0.88
C ASN A 26 -8.56 23.89 -0.19
N GLU A 27 -8.62 23.65 1.13
CA GLU A 27 -7.54 23.04 1.91
C GLU A 27 -7.04 21.79 1.16
N PRO A 28 -5.73 21.67 0.87
CA PRO A 28 -5.19 20.50 0.18
C PRO A 28 -5.37 19.27 1.08
N MET A 29 -6.21 18.34 0.62
CA MET A 29 -6.33 17.00 1.20
C MET A 29 -4.94 16.42 1.46
N PRO A 30 -4.69 15.82 2.64
CA PRO A 30 -3.39 15.25 2.95
C PRO A 30 -3.00 14.22 1.88
N SER A 31 -1.98 14.54 1.10
CA SER A 31 -1.50 13.68 0.02
C SER A 31 -0.85 12.44 0.63
N ILE A 32 -1.47 11.27 0.43
CA ILE A 32 -0.89 10.00 0.89
C ILE A 32 0.47 9.79 0.21
N PRO A 33 1.56 9.49 0.95
CA PRO A 33 2.90 9.37 0.37
C PRO A 33 2.97 8.25 -0.69
N LEU A 34 3.46 8.58 -1.89
CA LEU A 34 3.69 7.61 -2.97
C LEU A 34 5.09 6.99 -2.94
N LYS A 35 5.99 7.52 -2.10
CA LYS A 35 7.36 7.06 -1.94
C LYS A 35 7.45 6.03 -0.81
N CYS A 36 8.30 5.02 -0.97
CA CYS A 36 8.64 4.09 0.10
C CYS A 36 9.55 4.79 1.13
N PRO A 37 9.19 4.82 2.43
CA PRO A 37 10.04 5.40 3.47
C PRO A 37 11.32 4.59 3.75
N ILE A 38 11.41 3.34 3.29
CA ILE A 38 12.56 2.46 3.56
C ILE A 38 13.65 2.62 2.49
N CYS A 39 13.30 2.44 1.21
CA CYS A 39 14.27 2.48 0.10
C CYS A 39 14.15 3.73 -0.78
N GLY A 40 13.18 4.62 -0.51
CA GLY A 40 12.97 5.83 -1.29
C GLY A 40 12.38 5.63 -2.69
N LYS A 41 11.99 4.41 -3.08
CA LYS A 41 11.37 4.16 -4.39
C LYS A 41 10.01 4.86 -4.51
N SER A 42 9.79 5.55 -5.62
CA SER A 42 8.51 6.19 -5.95
C SER A 42 7.59 5.26 -6.75
N PHE A 43 6.28 5.36 -6.50
CA PHE A 43 5.25 4.56 -7.17
C PHE A 43 4.18 5.45 -7.81
N LYS A 44 3.47 4.94 -8.82
CA LYS A 44 2.39 5.68 -9.47
C LYS A 44 1.10 5.66 -8.65
N ARG A 45 0.94 4.67 -7.77
CA ARG A 45 -0.28 4.44 -6.96
C ARG A 45 0.05 3.97 -5.55
N VAL A 46 -0.81 4.32 -4.59
CA VAL A 46 -0.68 3.91 -3.18
C VAL A 46 -0.66 2.38 -3.05
N GLN A 47 -1.52 1.67 -3.78
CA GLN A 47 -1.59 0.20 -3.71
C GLN A 47 -0.30 -0.47 -4.19
N GLU A 48 0.41 0.13 -5.14
CA GLU A 48 1.69 -0.38 -5.62
C GLU A 48 2.78 -0.23 -4.55
N ARG A 49 2.81 0.93 -3.86
CA ARG A 49 3.70 1.20 -2.73
C ARG A 49 3.40 0.29 -1.54
N ASP A 50 2.12 0.11 -1.17
CA ASP A 50 1.73 -0.78 -0.08
C ASP A 50 2.15 -2.22 -0.35
N ARG A 51 1.94 -2.69 -1.58
CA ARG A 51 2.36 -4.01 -2.02
C ARG A 51 3.87 -4.18 -1.99
N HIS A 52 4.62 -3.11 -2.27
CA HIS A 52 6.06 -3.10 -2.09
C HIS A 52 6.44 -3.13 -0.60
N LEU A 53 5.78 -2.37 0.27
CA LEU A 53 6.05 -2.42 1.72
C LEU A 53 5.82 -3.81 2.31
N LYS A 54 4.82 -4.54 1.79
CA LYS A 54 4.59 -5.94 2.14
C LYS A 54 5.74 -6.87 1.77
N SER A 55 6.71 -6.49 0.93
CA SER A 55 7.89 -7.32 0.64
C SER A 55 8.91 -7.34 1.78
N TYR A 56 8.92 -6.31 2.65
CA TYR A 56 9.80 -6.27 3.83
C TYR A 56 9.29 -7.13 5.00
N LEU A 57 8.00 -7.44 5.02
CA LEU A 57 7.34 -8.25 6.06
C LEU A 57 7.53 -9.76 5.78
N PRO A 58 7.21 -10.69 6.70
CA PRO A 58 7.15 -12.12 6.38
C PRO A 58 5.93 -12.47 5.51
N HIS A 59 5.91 -13.67 4.94
CA HIS A 59 4.74 -14.20 4.23
C HIS A 59 3.49 -14.14 5.13
N SER A 60 2.38 -13.65 4.57
CA SER A 60 1.12 -13.42 5.31
C SER A 60 0.03 -14.42 4.95
N ILE A 61 0.32 -15.30 3.99
CA ILE A 61 -0.61 -16.28 3.45
C ILE A 61 0.03 -17.65 3.53
N TYR A 62 -0.75 -18.66 3.90
CA TYR A 62 -0.38 -20.07 3.85
C TYR A 62 -1.34 -20.83 2.92
N CYS A 63 -0.91 -21.98 2.39
CA CYS A 63 -1.83 -22.89 1.72
C CYS A 63 -2.67 -23.64 2.76
N PRO A 64 -4.02 -23.59 2.66
CA PRO A 64 -4.90 -24.28 3.60
C PRO A 64 -5.00 -25.79 3.37
N PHE A 65 -4.41 -26.32 2.29
CA PHE A 65 -4.32 -27.76 2.09
C PHE A 65 -3.43 -28.41 3.17
N GLU A 66 -3.86 -29.57 3.66
CA GLU A 66 -3.15 -30.35 4.67
C GLU A 66 -1.75 -30.71 4.18
N ASP A 67 -0.75 -30.60 5.07
CA ASP A 67 0.66 -30.88 4.79
C ASP A 67 1.30 -30.08 3.62
N CYS A 68 0.62 -29.05 3.11
CA CYS A 68 1.22 -28.15 2.12
C CYS A 68 2.08 -27.08 2.82
N PRO A 69 3.40 -27.02 2.56
CA PRO A 69 4.31 -26.06 3.19
C PRO A 69 4.30 -24.69 2.48
N TRP A 70 3.49 -24.52 1.45
CA TRP A 70 3.50 -23.30 0.64
C TRP A 70 3.00 -22.10 1.43
N THR A 71 3.74 -21.00 1.32
CA THR A 71 3.39 -19.69 1.87
C THR A 71 3.65 -18.60 0.85
N GLY A 72 2.98 -17.46 1.01
CA GLY A 72 3.10 -16.35 0.08
C GLY A 72 2.64 -15.00 0.64
N ARG A 73 2.59 -14.01 -0.25
CA ARG A 73 2.27 -12.61 0.10
C ARG A 73 0.99 -12.11 -0.55
N ARG A 74 0.54 -12.75 -1.64
CA ARG A 74 -0.63 -12.31 -2.40
C ARG A 74 -1.62 -13.45 -2.60
N ARG A 75 -2.90 -13.09 -2.63
CA ARG A 75 -4.00 -14.02 -2.92
C ARG A 75 -3.91 -14.60 -4.33
N PHE A 76 -3.41 -13.80 -5.28
CA PHE A 76 -3.16 -14.28 -6.64
C PHE A 76 -2.17 -15.45 -6.65
N ASP A 77 -1.05 -15.31 -5.93
CA ASP A 77 -0.03 -16.36 -5.84
C ASP A 77 -0.60 -17.64 -5.22
N LEU A 78 -1.45 -17.52 -4.19
CA LEU A 78 -2.13 -18.68 -3.58
C LEU A 78 -3.12 -19.33 -4.55
N LYS A 79 -3.88 -18.54 -5.30
CA LYS A 79 -4.82 -19.06 -6.30
C LYS A 79 -4.09 -19.87 -7.37
N THR A 80 -3.03 -19.31 -7.94
CA THR A 80 -2.21 -20.00 -8.94
C THR A 80 -1.54 -21.24 -8.34
N HIS A 81 -1.04 -21.17 -7.10
CA HIS A 81 -0.51 -22.35 -6.40
C HIS A 81 -1.58 -23.45 -6.26
N TRP A 82 -2.79 -23.09 -5.82
CA TRP A 82 -3.90 -24.01 -5.64
C TRP A 82 -4.32 -24.67 -6.96
N GLU A 83 -4.51 -23.90 -8.01
CA GLU A 83 -4.88 -24.41 -9.35
C GLU A 83 -3.85 -25.39 -9.90
N ASN A 84 -2.57 -25.19 -9.60
CA ASN A 84 -1.48 -26.04 -10.11
C ASN A 84 -1.15 -27.26 -9.24
N LYS A 85 -1.51 -27.23 -7.95
CA LYS A 85 -1.08 -28.25 -6.96
C LYS A 85 -2.22 -28.97 -6.25
N HIS A 86 -3.42 -28.40 -6.26
CA HIS A 86 -4.58 -28.86 -5.49
C HIS A 86 -5.90 -28.74 -6.29
N SER A 87 -5.86 -28.59 -7.62
CA SER A 87 -7.06 -28.44 -8.47
C SER A 87 -7.95 -29.69 -8.48
N GLU A 88 -7.38 -30.87 -8.29
CA GLU A 88 -8.09 -32.15 -8.29
C GLU A 88 -8.91 -32.39 -7.02
N THR A 89 -8.68 -31.63 -5.95
CA THR A 89 -9.30 -31.87 -4.64
C THR A 89 -10.78 -31.49 -4.57
N GLY A 90 -11.34 -30.86 -5.61
CA GLY A 90 -12.75 -30.41 -5.65
C GLY A 90 -13.11 -29.33 -4.62
N GLN A 91 -12.16 -28.90 -3.79
CA GLN A 91 -12.34 -27.89 -2.75
C GLN A 91 -12.18 -26.48 -3.33
N VAL A 92 -13.05 -25.57 -2.88
CA VAL A 92 -13.07 -24.17 -3.33
C VAL A 92 -12.27 -23.31 -2.34
N LEU A 93 -11.17 -22.72 -2.84
CA LEU A 93 -10.30 -21.81 -2.07
C LEU A 93 -11.06 -20.63 -1.42
N GLY A 94 -12.19 -20.22 -2.01
CA GLY A 94 -12.97 -19.05 -1.59
C GLY A 94 -13.44 -19.07 -0.12
N ASN A 95 -13.65 -20.25 0.46
CA ASN A 95 -14.17 -20.40 1.82
C ASN A 95 -13.10 -20.73 2.87
N MET A 96 -11.89 -21.11 2.46
CA MET A 96 -10.83 -21.51 3.39
C MET A 96 -10.13 -20.29 3.99
N LYS A 97 -9.80 -20.35 5.28
CA LYS A 97 -8.93 -19.35 5.92
C LYS A 97 -7.49 -19.65 5.51
N TYR A 98 -6.80 -18.65 4.96
CA TYR A 98 -5.41 -18.76 4.51
C TYR A 98 -4.53 -17.60 4.97
N GLN A 99 -5.08 -16.63 5.71
CA GLN A 99 -4.29 -15.52 6.26
C GLN A 99 -3.67 -15.91 7.59
N ILE A 100 -2.36 -15.68 7.72
CA ILE A 100 -1.59 -15.88 8.95
C ILE A 100 -1.74 -14.65 9.86
N TYR A 101 -1.62 -13.46 9.29
CA TYR A 101 -1.79 -12.17 9.97
C TYR A 101 -2.27 -11.12 8.96
N ASP A 102 -2.70 -9.95 9.43
CA ASP A 102 -3.01 -8.81 8.55
C ASP A 102 -1.76 -7.95 8.29
N PRO A 103 -1.15 -8.00 7.08
CA PRO A 103 0.00 -7.18 6.76
C PRO A 103 -0.33 -5.71 6.57
N LYS A 104 -1.60 -5.33 6.38
CA LYS A 104 -1.97 -3.91 6.21
C LYS A 104 -1.73 -3.11 7.49
N ALA A 105 -1.98 -3.71 8.65
CA ALA A 105 -1.70 -3.09 9.94
C ALA A 105 -0.23 -2.69 10.07
N PHE A 106 0.69 -3.60 9.72
CA PHE A 106 2.13 -3.34 9.76
C PHE A 106 2.59 -2.33 8.70
N VAL A 107 2.02 -2.39 7.49
CA VAL A 107 2.28 -1.37 6.46
C VAL A 107 1.88 0.01 6.96
N LYS A 108 0.73 0.13 7.63
CA LYS A 108 0.30 1.39 8.24
C LYS A 108 1.28 1.86 9.30
N SER A 109 1.68 0.99 10.24
CA SER A 109 2.68 1.33 11.26
C SER A 109 4.00 1.84 10.66
N ILE A 110 4.48 1.23 9.56
CA ILE A 110 5.71 1.69 8.88
C ILE A 110 5.55 3.11 8.32
N LEU A 111 4.37 3.44 7.77
CA LEU A 111 4.10 4.78 7.25
C LEU A 111 3.94 5.82 8.35
N ASP A 112 3.40 5.39 9.49
CA ASP A 112 3.26 6.20 10.69
C ASP A 112 4.61 6.37 11.43
N GLY A 113 5.72 5.84 10.89
CA GLY A 113 7.09 6.05 11.37
C GLY A 113 7.71 4.88 12.11
N THR A 114 7.02 3.75 12.26
CA THR A 114 7.61 2.55 12.86
C THR A 114 8.74 2.01 11.98
N SER A 115 9.86 1.65 12.60
CA SER A 115 10.98 1.02 11.88
C SER A 115 10.53 -0.26 11.18
N HIS A 116 10.90 -0.44 9.92
CA HIS A 116 10.56 -1.65 9.18
C HIS A 116 11.13 -2.92 9.81
N ILE A 117 12.30 -2.83 10.46
CA ILE A 117 12.93 -3.96 11.15
C ILE A 117 12.05 -4.38 12.34
N GLU A 118 11.55 -3.41 13.10
CA GLU A 118 10.68 -3.66 14.24
C GLU A 118 9.32 -4.21 13.80
N ALA A 119 8.73 -3.63 12.76
CA ALA A 119 7.50 -4.11 12.16
C ALA A 119 7.65 -5.56 11.65
N SER A 120 8.74 -5.86 10.94
CA SER A 120 9.02 -7.20 10.43
C SER A 120 9.29 -8.22 11.53
N ARG A 121 10.04 -7.86 12.58
CA ARG A 121 10.27 -8.71 13.76
C ARG A 121 8.95 -9.04 14.46
N SER A 122 8.11 -8.03 14.67
CA SER A 122 6.79 -8.19 15.29
C SER A 122 5.87 -9.05 14.44
N ALA A 123 5.87 -8.86 13.12
CA ALA A 123 5.12 -9.70 12.19
C ALA A 123 5.62 -11.15 12.19
N TYR A 124 6.95 -11.37 12.27
CA TYR A 124 7.53 -12.72 12.35
C TYR A 124 7.07 -13.46 13.61
N LYS A 125 7.04 -12.77 14.76
CA LYS A 125 6.52 -13.35 16.01
C LYS A 125 5.08 -13.83 15.85
N ARG A 126 4.21 -13.01 15.23
CA ARG A 126 2.81 -13.40 14.96
C ARG A 126 2.70 -14.59 14.01
N VAL A 127 3.59 -14.66 13.02
CA VAL A 127 3.61 -15.81 12.10
C VAL A 127 3.99 -17.09 12.83
N GLN A 128 5.02 -17.04 13.68
CA GLN A 128 5.45 -18.20 14.47
C GLN A 128 4.34 -18.67 15.41
N GLU A 129 3.72 -17.77 16.18
CA GLU A 129 2.59 -18.07 17.06
C GLU A 129 1.44 -18.73 16.27
N ARG A 130 1.07 -18.16 15.13
CA ARG A 130 -0.05 -18.66 14.33
C ARG A 130 0.25 -20.01 13.66
N LEU A 131 1.47 -20.24 13.18
CA LEU A 131 1.85 -21.52 12.59
C LEU A 131 1.91 -22.62 13.65
N MET A 132 2.32 -22.29 14.87
CA MET A 132 2.33 -23.21 16.00
C MET A 132 0.90 -23.62 16.40
N GLU A 133 -0.04 -22.67 16.46
CA GLU A 133 -1.48 -22.96 16.67
C GLU A 133 -2.08 -23.86 15.59
N LEU A 134 -1.59 -23.75 14.34
CA LEU A 134 -2.04 -24.56 13.21
C LEU A 134 -1.34 -25.93 13.12
N GLY A 135 -0.43 -26.26 14.04
CA GLY A 135 0.36 -27.50 13.99
C GLY A 135 1.35 -27.56 12.81
N LYS A 136 1.62 -26.45 12.12
CA LYS A 136 2.52 -26.37 10.96
C LYS A 136 3.98 -26.10 11.39
N ILE A 137 4.49 -26.93 12.31
CA ILE A 137 5.76 -26.72 13.04
C ILE A 137 6.99 -26.68 12.10
N ASP A 138 6.98 -27.42 11.00
CA ASP A 138 8.09 -27.50 10.04
C ASP A 138 8.08 -26.42 8.94
N ALA A 139 7.05 -25.56 8.89
CA ALA A 139 6.95 -24.50 7.88
C ALA A 139 7.94 -23.34 8.12
N GLY A 140 8.59 -23.30 9.29
CA GLY A 140 9.46 -22.21 9.74
C GLY A 140 10.65 -21.89 8.82
N ALA A 141 11.11 -22.85 8.02
CA ALA A 141 12.23 -22.67 7.10
C ALA A 141 11.90 -21.84 5.84
N ASN A 142 10.61 -21.74 5.45
CA ASN A 142 10.19 -21.07 4.20
C ASN A 142 9.40 -19.77 4.42
N VAL A 143 9.21 -19.33 5.67
CA VAL A 143 8.46 -18.10 6.04
C VAL A 143 9.18 -16.82 5.56
N LEU A 144 10.51 -16.90 5.41
CA LEU A 144 11.34 -15.82 4.89
C LEU A 144 11.57 -16.05 3.40
N GLY A 145 10.65 -15.58 2.57
CA GLY A 145 10.95 -15.33 1.16
C GLY A 145 12.11 -14.34 1.06
N ARG A 146 13.31 -14.90 0.86
CA ARG A 146 14.66 -14.30 0.85
C ARG A 146 15.11 -13.73 2.18
N GLN A 147 16.25 -14.26 2.61
CA GLN A 147 17.24 -13.67 3.51
C GLN A 147 17.12 -12.14 3.55
N LEU A 148 17.08 -11.57 4.74
CA LEU A 148 17.43 -10.17 4.90
C LEU A 148 18.89 -10.05 4.43
N ASP A 149 19.08 -9.71 3.16
CA ASP A 149 20.34 -9.18 2.63
C ASP A 149 20.51 -7.74 3.16
N ILE A 150 20.50 -7.62 4.49
CA ILE A 150 21.00 -6.49 5.24
C ILE A 150 22.33 -6.96 5.82
N GLU A 151 23.30 -7.18 4.94
CA GLU A 151 24.72 -7.20 5.31
C GLU A 151 25.37 -5.94 4.73
N ALA A 152 26.02 -5.21 5.64
CA ALA A 152 26.98 -4.10 5.48
C ALA A 152 26.47 -2.75 4.97
#